data_AF-A0A959T1F7-F1
#
_entry.id   AF-A0A959T1F7-F1
#
_cell.length_a   1.000
_cell.length_b   1.000
_cell.length_c   1.000
_cell.angle_alpha   90.00
_cell.angle_beta   90.00
_cell.angle_gamma   90.00
#
_symmetry.space_group_name_H-M   'P 1'
#
loop_
_entity.id
_entity.type
_entity.pdbx_description
1 polymer ?
#
loop_
_entity_poly.entity_id
_entity_poly.type
_entity_poly.pdbx_seq_one_letter_code
_entity_poly.pdbx_strand_id
1 'polypeptide(L)' 'MRYTPLSASTYIEHRARFRRHLDKGGLALFHSNDIMPTSADGTMPFHQAADIFHLSGIDQEETVLLLFPDAFDPKD' A
#
# COMPACT_ATOMS: atom_id res chain seq x y z
N MET A 1 2.47 -1.16 16.98
CA MET A 1 1.66 -1.54 15.81
C MET A 1 0.75 -2.68 16.22
N ARG A 2 -0.52 -2.69 15.77
CA ARG A 2 -1.51 -3.73 16.13
C ARG A 2 -1.10 -5.14 15.68
N TYR A 3 -0.22 -5.23 14.68
CA TYR A 3 0.21 -6.47 14.05
C TYR A 3 1.72 -6.67 14.18
N THR A 4 2.16 -7.94 14.25
CA THR A 4 3.57 -8.30 14.07
C THR A 4 3.91 -8.13 12.60
N PRO A 5 4.85 -7.25 12.23
CA PRO A 5 5.20 -7.04 10.83
C PRO A 5 5.85 -8.29 10.25
N LEU A 6 5.49 -8.63 9.01
CA LEU A 6 6.23 -9.61 8.22
C LEU A 6 7.63 -9.09 7.90
N SER A 7 8.53 -9.98 7.49
CA SER A 7 9.86 -9.57 7.06
C SER A 7 9.78 -8.69 5.81
N ALA A 8 10.73 -7.75 5.67
CA ALA A 8 10.82 -6.89 4.50
C ALA A 8 10.90 -7.67 3.18
N SER A 9 11.55 -8.85 3.20
CA SER A 9 11.64 -9.76 2.06
C SER A 9 10.27 -10.21 1.53
N THR A 10 9.31 -10.45 2.42
CA THR A 10 7.96 -10.88 2.03
C THR A 10 7.23 -9.79 1.26
N TYR A 11 7.30 -8.54 1.72
CA TYR A 11 6.69 -7.41 1.02
C TYR A 11 7.39 -7.11 -0.32
N ILE A 12 8.72 -7.29 -0.40
CA ILE A 12 9.46 -7.21 -1.67
C ILE A 12 8.93 -8.27 -2.65
N GLU A 13 8.73 -9.50 -2.21
CA GLU A 13 8.18 -10.57 -3.03
C GLU A 13 6.76 -10.27 -3.49
N HIS A 14 5.89 -9.78 -2.61
CA HIS A 14 4.51 -9.41 -2.96
C HIS A 14 4.48 -8.36 -4.07
N ARG A 15 5.29 -7.29 -3.95
CA ARG A 15 5.42 -6.26 -5.00
C ARG A 15 6.02 -6.83 -6.29
N ALA A 16 6.99 -7.73 -6.20
CA ALA A 16 7.58 -8.37 -7.38
C ALA A 16 6.56 -9.25 -8.12
N ARG A 17 5.68 -9.97 -7.40
CA ARG A 17 4.57 -10.73 -7.99
C ARG A 17 3.55 -9.81 -8.66
N PHE A 18 3.18 -8.72 -8.00
CA PHE A 18 2.26 -7.72 -8.55
C PHE A 18 2.83 -7.07 -9.82
N ARG A 19 4.10 -6.66 -9.81
CA ARG A 19 4.81 -6.08 -10.96
C ARG A 19 4.69 -6.91 -12.24
N ARG A 20 4.69 -8.25 -12.14
CA ARG A 20 4.61 -9.15 -13.32
C ARG A 20 3.29 -9.03 -14.08
N HIS A 21 2.27 -8.47 -13.44
CA HIS A 21 0.93 -8.28 -14.01
C HIS A 21 0.69 -6.84 -14.47
N LEU A 22 1.66 -5.94 -14.31
CA LEU A 22 1.57 -4.59 -14.85
C LEU A 22 1.93 -4.59 -16.34
N ASP A 23 1.14 -3.85 -17.12
CA ASP A 23 1.49 -3.52 -18.48
C ASP A 23 2.75 -2.63 -18.51
N LYS A 24 3.47 -2.69 -19.64
CA LYS A 24 4.63 -1.84 -19.86
C LYS A 24 4.23 -0.36 -19.80
N GLY A 25 4.94 0.42 -19.00
CA GLY A 25 4.61 1.82 -18.72
C GLY A 25 3.47 2.01 -17.72
N GLY A 26 2.95 0.94 -17.13
CA GLY A 26 1.86 1.00 -16.15
C GLY A 26 2.28 1.64 -14.83
N LEU A 27 1.40 2.48 -14.28
CA LEU A 27 1.53 3.09 -12.96
C LEU A 27 0.41 2.54 -12.07
N ALA A 28 0.76 1.95 -10.93
CA ALA A 28 -0.21 1.54 -9.94
C ALA A 28 -0.15 2.48 -8.72
N LEU A 29 -1.33 2.95 -8.31
CA LEU A 29 -1.53 3.81 -7.15
C LEU A 29 -2.49 3.12 -6.19
N PHE A 30 -2.05 2.94 -4.95
CA PHE A 30 -2.86 2.41 -3.86
C PHE A 30 -3.00 3.47 -2.79
N HIS A 31 -4.22 3.68 -2.32
CA HIS A 31 -4.53 4.66 -1.30
C HIS A 31 -4.89 3.95 0.00
N SER A 32 -4.50 4.55 1.14
CA SER A 32 -5.04 4.15 2.43
C SER A 32 -6.53 4.43 2.49
N ASN A 33 -7.25 3.68 3.34
CA ASN A 33 -8.64 4.01 3.64
C ASN A 33 -8.74 5.33 4.42
N ASP A 34 -9.91 5.95 4.37
CA ASP A 34 -10.28 7.03 5.27
C ASP A 34 -10.79 6.48 6.61
N ILE A 35 -10.73 7.30 7.67
CA ILE A 35 -11.46 7.01 8.90
C ILE A 35 -12.96 7.24 8.65
N MET A 36 -13.75 6.17 8.76
CA MET A 36 -15.21 6.25 8.61
C MET A 36 -15.87 6.84 9.86
N PRO A 37 -16.90 7.69 9.73
CA PRO A 37 -17.64 8.20 10.89
C PRO A 37 -18.58 7.12 11.48
N THR A 38 -18.76 7.12 12.80
CA THR A 38 -19.84 6.36 13.47
C THR A 38 -21.05 7.23 13.79
N SER A 39 -20.84 8.50 14.14
CA SER A 39 -21.86 9.48 14.52
C SER A 39 -21.33 10.90 14.28
N ALA A 40 -22.09 11.96 14.62
CA ALA A 40 -21.68 13.35 14.37
C ALA A 40 -20.28 13.70 14.91
N ASP A 41 -19.98 13.28 16.15
CA ASP A 41 -18.71 13.56 16.81
C ASP A 41 -17.84 12.30 16.98
N GLY A 42 -18.23 11.18 16.37
CA GLY A 42 -17.61 9.87 16.58
C GLY A 42 -17.06 9.25 15.30
N THR A 43 -15.93 8.54 15.43
CA THR A 43 -15.28 7.82 14.32
C THR A 43 -15.18 6.33 14.59
N MET A 44 -15.09 5.54 13.51
CA MET A 44 -14.74 4.13 13.56
C MET A 44 -13.24 3.98 13.78
N PRO A 45 -12.78 2.88 14.39
CA PRO A 45 -11.35 2.57 14.38
C PRO A 45 -10.85 2.44 12.94
N PHE A 46 -9.67 3.00 12.67
CA PHE A 46 -9.03 2.86 11.37
C PHE A 46 -8.84 1.39 10.99
N HIS A 47 -9.15 1.09 9.73
CA HIS A 47 -8.90 -0.21 9.12
C HIS A 47 -8.31 0.01 7.73
N GLN A 48 -7.04 -0.34 7.57
CA GLN A 48 -6.31 -0.16 6.33
C GLN A 48 -6.92 -0.95 5.16
N ALA A 49 -6.73 -0.44 3.93
CA ALA A 49 -7.06 -1.18 2.73
C ALA A 49 -6.19 -2.45 2.59
N ALA A 50 -6.81 -3.59 2.27
CA ALA A 50 -6.14 -4.88 2.31
C ALA A 50 -5.01 -5.01 1.27
N ASP A 51 -5.13 -4.31 0.16
CA ASP A 51 -4.16 -4.22 -0.92
C ASP A 51 -2.86 -3.50 -0.50
N ILE A 52 -2.96 -2.27 0.03
CA ILE A 52 -1.78 -1.53 0.50
C ILE A 52 -1.12 -2.26 1.68
N PHE A 53 -1.93 -2.84 2.57
CA PHE A 53 -1.43 -3.64 3.68
C PHE A 53 -0.69 -4.90 3.19
N HIS A 54 -1.24 -5.61 2.21
CA HIS A 54 -0.58 -6.78 1.62
C HIS A 54 0.75 -6.42 0.95
N LEU A 55 0.83 -5.30 0.24
CA LEU A 55 2.00 -4.90 -0.55
C LEU A 55 3.11 -4.21 0.27
N SER A 56 2.75 -3.60 1.41
CA SER A 56 3.68 -2.77 2.19
C SER A 56 3.70 -3.04 3.70
N GLY A 57 2.62 -3.60 4.26
CA GLY A 57 2.45 -3.76 5.70
C GLY A 57 2.18 -2.45 6.45
N ILE A 58 1.98 -1.34 5.74
CA ILE A 58 1.75 -0.02 6.36
C ILE A 58 0.30 0.07 6.82
N ASP A 59 0.12 0.29 8.12
CA ASP A 59 -1.19 0.46 8.78
C ASP A 59 -1.31 1.90 9.31
N GLN A 60 -1.20 2.86 8.39
CA GLN A 60 -1.29 4.29 8.66
C GLN A 60 -2.25 4.94 7.67
N GLU A 61 -2.97 5.94 8.16
CA GLU A 61 -3.84 6.81 7.36
C GLU A 61 -3.01 7.70 6.43
N GLU A 62 -3.69 8.39 5.51
CA GLU A 62 -3.10 9.37 4.58
C GLU A 62 -1.85 8.86 3.84
N THR A 63 -1.83 7.56 3.52
CA THR A 63 -0.69 6.88 2.89
C THR A 63 -1.01 6.54 1.44
N VAL A 64 -0.05 6.78 0.55
CA VAL A 64 -0.13 6.35 -0.85
C VAL A 64 1.07 5.48 -1.19
N LEU A 65 0.80 4.28 -1.74
CA LEU A 65 1.82 3.41 -2.32
C LEU A 65 1.80 3.56 -3.84
N LEU A 66 2.93 4.01 -4.40
CA LEU A 66 3.15 4.13 -5.83
C LEU A 66 4.10 3.04 -6.31
N LEU A 67 3.66 2.25 -7.30
CA LEU A 67 4.51 1.26 -7.97
C LEU A 67 4.60 1.60 -9.46
N PHE A 68 5.82 1.96 -9.91
CA PHE A 68 6.12 2.21 -11.31
C PHE A 68 7.37 1.43 -11.73
N PRO A 69 7.22 0.22 -12.27
CA PRO A 69 8.36 -0.65 -12.60
C PRO A 69 9.29 -0.14 -13.70
N ASP A 70 8.74 0.66 -14.63
CA ASP A 70 9.45 1.21 -15.79
C ASP A 70 9.85 2.69 -15.56
N ALA A 71 9.92 3.10 -14.28
CA ALA A 71 10.37 4.43 -13.91
C ALA A 71 11.79 4.68 -14.43
N PHE A 72 12.00 5.82 -15.07
CA PHE A 72 13.32 6.29 -15.45
C PHE A 72 14.01 6.87 -14.22
N ASP A 73 15.13 6.28 -13.80
CA ASP A 73 16.05 6.88 -12.85
C ASP A 73 17.28 7.41 -13.62
N PRO A 74 17.59 8.72 -13.56
CA PRO A 74 18.78 9.28 -14.20
C PRO A 74 20.11 8.72 -13.66
N LYS A 75 20.09 8.03 -12.51
CA LYS A 75 21.27 7.47 -11.84
C LYS A 75 21.49 5.98 -12.11
N ASP A 76 20.52 5.29 -12.71
CA ASP A 76 20.66 3.91 -13.20
C ASP A 76 21.28 3.89 -14.62
#